data_AF-A0A6N6K6R9-F1
#
_entry.id   AF-A0A6N6K6R9-F1
#
_cell.length_a   1.000
_cell.length_b   1.000
_cell.length_c   1.000
_cell.angle_alpha   90.00
_cell.angle_beta   90.00
_cell.angle_gamma   90.00
#
_symmetry.space_group_name_H-M   'P 1'
#
loop_
_entity.id
_entity.type
_entity.pdbx_description
1 polymer ?
#
loop_
_entity_poly.entity_id
_entity_poly.type
_entity_poly.pdbx_seq_one_letter_code
_entity_poly.pdbx_strand_id
1 'polypeptide(L)'
;MRTICFTGFGKKDKNELIEIAKARGYVVRSDVTKDLNYLCCGENAGPSKIKKASQQGSEVLSTEQFLNLSPLSDAQNIEGQKGNTPTFTIHDEHPLLDLIWSSIDTKDNLSIIYHGGERSGAARDILPLTLLDNFTLRAADLSSPTHPVKTFSLEKIEIPGVARLPSLPRKRNESKKKQYSVGLYKNIEEVHLAFADTLHGMGWHVATYQDDAGLCNRLDVCDFFKNGKPRKTPVVSLSFQPENQTRPFVCRCRDIEFTSTYAHLDNAAEMFISLAYAGSDDDAEVSN
;
A
#
# COMPACT_ATOMS: atom_id res chain seq x y z
N MET A 1 1.12 -15.66 -22.39
CA MET A 1 0.12 -14.64 -22.00
C MET A 1 0.79 -13.28 -21.96
N ARG A 2 0.16 -12.23 -22.51
CA ARG A 2 0.72 -10.87 -22.44
C ARG A 2 0.10 -10.08 -21.29
N THR A 3 0.90 -9.28 -20.61
CA THR A 3 0.51 -8.50 -19.44
C THR A 3 0.39 -7.01 -19.78
N ILE A 4 -0.55 -6.30 -19.15
CA ILE A 4 -0.78 -4.86 -19.40
C ILE A 4 -1.05 -4.10 -18.10
N CYS A 5 -0.55 -2.89 -17.97
CA CYS A 5 -0.81 -1.98 -16.85
C CYS A 5 -1.41 -0.67 -17.39
N PHE A 6 -2.40 -0.13 -16.68
CA PHE A 6 -3.04 1.14 -17.01
C PHE A 6 -2.64 2.23 -16.03
N THR A 7 -2.19 3.38 -16.53
CA THR A 7 -1.78 4.55 -15.74
C THR A 7 -2.34 5.84 -16.32
N GLY A 8 -2.66 6.81 -15.48
CA GLY A 8 -3.11 8.14 -15.95
C GLY A 8 -4.57 8.23 -16.39
N PHE A 9 -5.43 7.33 -15.91
CA PHE A 9 -6.86 7.28 -16.23
C PHE A 9 -7.73 7.55 -15.00
N GLY A 10 -8.89 8.18 -15.20
CA GLY A 10 -9.94 8.26 -14.19
C GLY A 10 -10.49 6.87 -13.82
N LYS A 11 -11.10 6.75 -12.63
CA LYS A 11 -11.55 5.45 -12.09
C LYS A 11 -12.49 4.68 -13.03
N LYS A 12 -13.40 5.40 -13.68
CA LYS A 12 -14.38 4.82 -14.61
C LYS A 12 -13.69 4.28 -15.87
N ASP A 13 -12.97 5.13 -16.59
CA ASP A 13 -12.30 4.78 -17.85
C ASP A 13 -11.26 3.67 -17.64
N LYS A 14 -10.55 3.71 -16.51
CA LYS A 14 -9.60 2.67 -16.13
C LYS A 14 -10.30 1.31 -16.00
N ASN A 15 -11.46 1.25 -15.36
CA ASN A 15 -12.21 0.01 -15.19
C ASN A 15 -12.69 -0.54 -16.54
N GLU A 16 -13.20 0.33 -17.42
CA GLU A 16 -13.64 -0.07 -18.77
C GLU A 16 -12.48 -0.68 -19.58
N LEU A 17 -11.30 -0.05 -19.57
CA LEU A 17 -10.10 -0.56 -20.25
C LEU A 17 -9.61 -1.89 -19.68
N ILE A 18 -9.72 -2.09 -18.36
CA ILE A 18 -9.37 -3.33 -17.69
C ILE A 18 -10.27 -4.48 -18.17
N GLU A 19 -11.58 -4.26 -18.27
CA GLU A 19 -12.52 -5.28 -18.73
C GLU A 19 -12.28 -5.62 -20.21
N ILE A 20 -12.01 -4.63 -21.05
CA ILE A 20 -11.63 -4.85 -22.46
C ILE A 20 -10.33 -5.68 -22.54
N ALA A 21 -9.32 -5.37 -21.72
CA ALA A 21 -8.06 -6.10 -21.71
C ALA A 21 -8.25 -7.57 -21.32
N LYS A 22 -9.00 -7.83 -20.25
CA LYS A 22 -9.32 -9.20 -19.80
C LYS A 22 -10.09 -9.97 -20.86
N ALA A 23 -11.12 -9.36 -21.45
CA ALA A 23 -11.92 -9.98 -22.51
C ALA A 23 -11.08 -10.32 -23.76
N ARG A 24 -10.00 -9.56 -24.00
CA ARG A 24 -9.03 -9.79 -25.08
C ARG A 24 -7.88 -10.74 -24.70
N GLY A 25 -7.91 -11.35 -23.52
CA GLY A 25 -6.92 -12.34 -23.06
C GLY A 25 -5.65 -11.75 -22.44
N TYR A 26 -5.63 -10.47 -22.12
CA TYR A 26 -4.50 -9.83 -21.44
C TYR A 26 -4.60 -10.00 -19.93
N VAL A 27 -3.43 -10.12 -19.28
CA VAL A 27 -3.33 -10.15 -17.82
C VAL A 27 -3.06 -8.74 -17.30
N VAL A 28 -4.04 -8.16 -16.63
CA VAL A 28 -3.93 -6.79 -16.09
C VAL A 28 -3.06 -6.76 -14.82
N ARG A 29 -2.12 -5.83 -14.75
CA ARG A 29 -1.23 -5.56 -13.61
C ARG A 29 -1.49 -4.18 -13.01
N SER A 30 -1.38 -4.07 -11.69
CA SER A 30 -1.55 -2.81 -10.95
C SER A 30 -0.31 -1.90 -10.98
N ASP A 31 0.86 -2.45 -11.29
CA ASP A 31 2.13 -1.73 -11.38
C ASP A 31 3.01 -2.24 -12.52
N VAL A 32 4.02 -1.44 -12.86
CA VAL A 32 5.07 -1.80 -13.80
C VAL A 32 5.99 -2.83 -13.18
N THR A 33 5.87 -4.08 -13.63
CA THR A 33 6.69 -5.22 -13.21
C THR A 33 7.71 -5.57 -14.29
N LYS A 34 8.76 -6.33 -13.91
CA LYS A 34 9.84 -6.73 -14.83
C LYS A 34 9.36 -7.55 -16.03
N ASP A 35 8.20 -8.21 -15.90
CA ASP A 35 7.53 -9.02 -16.92
C ASP A 35 6.39 -8.28 -17.62
N LEU A 36 6.26 -6.96 -17.42
CA LEU A 36 5.20 -6.17 -18.04
C LEU A 36 5.44 -6.05 -19.54
N ASN A 37 4.49 -6.48 -20.37
CA ASN A 37 4.59 -6.33 -21.83
C ASN A 37 4.17 -4.93 -22.27
N TYR A 38 3.04 -4.44 -21.76
CA TYR A 38 2.47 -3.15 -22.19
C TYR A 38 2.17 -2.22 -21.01
N LEU A 39 2.52 -0.95 -21.15
CA LEU A 39 2.03 0.13 -20.30
C LEU A 39 1.10 1.02 -21.13
N CYS A 40 -0.20 0.98 -20.86
CA CYS A 40 -1.16 1.89 -21.47
C CYS A 40 -1.25 3.18 -20.65
N CYS A 41 -0.96 4.30 -21.30
CA CYS A 41 -0.91 5.64 -20.71
C CYS A 41 -2.14 6.47 -21.14
N GLY A 42 -2.86 6.98 -20.14
CA GLY A 42 -3.89 8.00 -20.30
C GLY A 42 -3.34 9.42 -20.15
N GLU A 43 -4.22 10.41 -20.23
CA GLU A 43 -3.87 11.83 -20.23
C GLU A 43 -3.09 12.27 -18.99
N ASN A 44 -3.36 11.66 -17.83
CA ASN A 44 -2.72 11.99 -16.55
C ASN A 44 -1.57 11.03 -16.19
N ALA A 45 -0.93 10.39 -17.17
CA ALA A 45 0.10 9.39 -16.91
C ALA A 45 1.39 10.03 -16.36
N GLY A 46 1.68 9.78 -15.09
CA GLY A 46 2.88 10.30 -14.42
C GLY A 46 4.20 9.76 -15.01
N PRO A 47 5.26 10.58 -15.09
CA PRO A 47 6.52 10.25 -15.78
C PRO A 47 7.27 9.06 -15.14
N SER A 48 7.08 8.81 -13.85
CA SER A 48 7.77 7.74 -13.12
C SER A 48 7.43 6.34 -13.65
N LYS A 49 6.16 6.07 -13.99
CA LYS A 49 5.76 4.76 -14.55
C LYS A 49 6.20 4.59 -16.00
N ILE A 50 6.18 5.67 -16.78
CA ILE A 50 6.66 5.68 -18.18
C ILE A 50 8.15 5.38 -18.22
N LYS A 51 8.95 6.06 -17.38
CA LYS A 51 10.40 5.83 -17.27
C LYS A 51 10.71 4.41 -16.81
N LYS A 52 9.97 3.89 -15.82
CA LYS A 52 10.12 2.53 -15.30
C LYS A 52 9.78 1.47 -16.36
N ALA A 53 8.71 1.68 -17.15
CA ALA A 53 8.31 0.78 -18.23
C ALA A 53 9.34 0.76 -19.35
N SER A 54 9.81 1.94 -19.77
CA SER A 54 10.87 2.07 -20.79
C SER A 54 12.18 1.38 -20.35
N GLN A 55 12.59 1.55 -19.09
CA GLN A 55 13.79 0.89 -18.54
C GLN A 55 13.65 -0.64 -18.46
N GLN A 56 12.43 -1.16 -18.31
CA GLN A 56 12.15 -2.59 -18.19
C GLN A 56 11.80 -3.24 -19.53
N GLY A 57 11.83 -2.48 -20.63
CA GLY A 57 11.54 -2.97 -21.97
C GLY A 57 10.05 -3.20 -22.25
N SER A 58 9.16 -2.64 -21.43
CA SER A 58 7.72 -2.65 -21.68
C SER A 58 7.36 -1.65 -22.78
N GLU A 59 6.49 -2.05 -23.69
CA GLU A 59 6.00 -1.20 -24.77
C GLU A 59 4.96 -0.21 -24.22
N VAL A 60 5.17 1.09 -24.46
CA VAL A 60 4.26 2.14 -24.01
C VAL A 60 3.23 2.41 -25.09
N LEU A 61 1.96 2.35 -24.73
CA LEU A 61 0.82 2.51 -25.64
C LEU A 61 -0.07 3.67 -25.19
N SER A 62 -0.69 4.36 -26.14
CA SER A 62 -1.86 5.19 -25.89
C SER A 62 -3.12 4.34 -25.79
N THR A 63 -4.20 4.94 -25.29
CA THR A 63 -5.54 4.32 -25.23
C THR A 63 -5.99 3.82 -26.61
N GLU A 64 -5.82 4.64 -27.65
CA GLU A 64 -6.21 4.29 -29.02
C GLU A 64 -5.38 3.12 -29.55
N GLN A 65 -4.06 3.13 -29.29
CA GLN A 65 -3.17 2.05 -29.70
C GLN A 65 -3.57 0.73 -29.02
N PHE A 66 -3.88 0.76 -27.73
CA PHE A 66 -4.39 -0.41 -27.02
C PHE A 66 -5.73 -0.91 -27.60
N LEU A 67 -6.68 -0.01 -27.88
CA LEU A 67 -7.98 -0.37 -28.44
C LEU A 67 -7.86 -0.98 -29.85
N ASN A 68 -6.83 -0.61 -30.61
CA ASN A 68 -6.52 -1.15 -31.92
C ASN A 68 -5.74 -2.48 -31.90
N LEU A 69 -5.27 -2.95 -30.74
CA LEU A 69 -4.64 -4.26 -30.64
C LEU A 69 -5.65 -5.39 -30.86
N SER A 70 -5.28 -6.39 -31.65
CA SER A 70 -6.07 -7.59 -31.86
C SER A 70 -6.20 -8.39 -30.54
N PRO A 71 -7.35 -9.04 -30.28
CA PRO A 71 -7.47 -10.01 -29.19
C PRO A 71 -6.36 -11.06 -29.29
N LEU A 72 -5.86 -11.53 -28.14
CA LEU A 72 -4.89 -12.62 -28.09
C LEU A 72 -5.65 -13.93 -28.37
N SER A 73 -5.83 -14.24 -29.65
CA SER A 73 -6.46 -15.49 -30.08
C SER A 73 -5.45 -16.64 -29.92
N ASP A 74 -5.51 -17.29 -28.77
CA ASP A 74 -5.15 -18.70 -28.60
C ASP A 74 -6.00 -19.28 -27.46
N ALA A 75 -7.24 -19.58 -27.80
CA ALA A 75 -8.05 -20.52 -27.05
C ALA A 75 -7.53 -21.93 -27.36
N GLN A 76 -6.81 -22.53 -26.41
CA GLN A 76 -6.82 -23.97 -26.19
C GLN A 76 -6.84 -24.25 -24.70
N ASN A 77 -7.97 -24.80 -24.26
CA ASN A 77 -8.11 -25.61 -23.05
C ASN A 77 -7.05 -26.72 -23.07
N ILE A 78 -6.12 -26.70 -22.11
CA ILE A 78 -5.37 -27.90 -21.71
C ILE A 78 -5.34 -27.91 -20.17
N GLU A 79 -6.21 -28.74 -19.59
CA GLU A 79 -6.00 -29.33 -18.28
C GLU A 79 -4.71 -30.17 -18.32
N GLY A 80 -3.71 -29.84 -17.49
CA GLY A 80 -2.43 -30.53 -17.51
C GLY A 80 -1.35 -29.87 -16.66
N GLN A 81 -1.35 -30.22 -15.38
CA GLN A 81 -0.44 -29.86 -14.30
C GLN A 81 1.04 -29.61 -14.66
N LYS A 82 1.54 -28.41 -14.33
CA LYS A 82 2.67 -28.18 -13.41
C LYS A 82 2.70 -26.70 -12.95
N GLY A 83 2.32 -26.47 -11.68
CA GLY A 83 2.51 -25.20 -10.96
C GLY A 83 1.31 -24.25 -10.87
N ASN A 84 0.07 -24.73 -11.03
CA ASN A 84 -1.13 -23.89 -10.93
C ASN A 84 -1.40 -23.44 -9.48
N THR A 85 -1.29 -22.14 -9.21
CA THR A 85 -2.04 -21.54 -8.09
C THR A 85 -3.33 -20.99 -8.68
N PRO A 86 -4.51 -21.52 -8.34
CA PRO A 86 -5.77 -20.92 -8.77
C PRO A 86 -5.83 -19.50 -8.18
N THR A 87 -5.96 -18.49 -9.05
CA THR A 87 -6.10 -17.10 -8.62
C THR A 87 -7.58 -16.87 -8.30
N PHE A 88 -8.02 -17.41 -7.16
CA PHE A 88 -9.35 -17.15 -6.64
C PHE A 88 -9.42 -15.69 -6.17
N THR A 89 -10.43 -14.91 -6.60
CA THR A 89 -10.59 -13.47 -6.30
C THR A 89 -11.87 -13.19 -5.50
N ILE A 90 -11.98 -11.99 -4.90
CA ILE A 90 -13.19 -11.57 -4.15
C ILE A 90 -14.42 -11.32 -5.03
N HIS A 91 -14.26 -11.41 -6.35
CA HIS A 91 -15.31 -11.26 -7.36
C HIS A 91 -15.64 -12.58 -8.06
N ASP A 92 -15.05 -13.69 -7.60
CA ASP A 92 -15.39 -15.00 -8.13
C ASP A 92 -16.76 -15.43 -7.62
N GLU A 93 -17.48 -16.17 -8.45
CA GLU A 93 -18.77 -16.76 -8.12
C GLU A 93 -18.61 -17.73 -6.93
N HIS A 94 -19.07 -17.30 -5.75
CA HIS A 94 -19.00 -18.12 -4.54
C HIS A 94 -20.11 -17.72 -3.56
N PRO A 95 -20.89 -18.67 -3.02
CA PRO A 95 -22.06 -18.38 -2.18
C PRO A 95 -21.77 -17.46 -0.98
N LEU A 96 -20.61 -17.61 -0.35
CA LEU A 96 -20.18 -16.72 0.74
C LEU A 96 -19.84 -15.30 0.27
N LEU A 97 -19.23 -15.14 -0.90
CA LEU A 97 -18.90 -13.82 -1.45
C LEU A 97 -20.17 -13.09 -1.87
N ASP A 98 -21.08 -13.80 -2.55
CA ASP A 98 -22.38 -13.26 -2.97
C ASP A 98 -23.19 -12.78 -1.78
N LEU A 99 -23.23 -13.60 -0.70
CA LEU A 99 -23.91 -13.23 0.53
C LEU A 99 -23.28 -11.99 1.18
N ILE A 100 -21.94 -11.93 1.26
CA ILE A 100 -21.24 -10.77 1.84
C ILE A 100 -21.51 -9.51 1.02
N TRP A 101 -21.42 -9.57 -0.32
CA TRP A 101 -21.69 -8.43 -1.19
C TRP A 101 -23.13 -7.95 -1.06
N SER A 102 -24.09 -8.89 -1.09
CA SER A 102 -25.50 -8.57 -0.85
C SER A 102 -25.69 -7.88 0.50
N SER A 103 -25.10 -8.39 1.59
CA SER A 103 -25.25 -7.80 2.91
C SER A 103 -24.54 -6.44 3.06
N ILE A 104 -23.45 -6.19 2.34
CA ILE A 104 -22.82 -4.86 2.29
C ILE A 104 -23.76 -3.86 1.60
N ASP A 105 -24.37 -4.26 0.48
CA ASP A 105 -25.26 -3.39 -0.30
C ASP A 105 -26.58 -3.11 0.43
N THR A 106 -27.18 -4.14 1.04
CA THR A 106 -28.43 -4.02 1.80
C THR A 106 -28.23 -3.47 3.21
N LYS A 107 -26.99 -3.45 3.70
CA LYS A 107 -26.61 -3.13 5.10
C LYS A 107 -27.30 -4.05 6.11
N ASP A 108 -27.47 -5.31 5.74
CA ASP A 108 -28.01 -6.34 6.64
C ASP A 108 -26.93 -6.90 7.57
N ASN A 109 -27.35 -7.34 8.75
CA ASN A 109 -26.48 -8.01 9.69
C ASN A 109 -26.24 -9.47 9.28
N LEU A 110 -25.04 -9.97 9.57
CA LEU A 110 -24.66 -11.37 9.37
C LEU A 110 -24.29 -12.01 10.70
N SER A 111 -24.90 -13.15 11.00
CA SER A 111 -24.48 -14.02 12.09
C SER A 111 -23.39 -14.97 11.59
N ILE A 112 -22.17 -14.77 12.09
CA ILE A 112 -20.98 -15.53 11.70
C ILE A 112 -20.40 -16.29 12.90
N ILE A 113 -19.71 -17.40 12.64
CA ILE A 113 -18.80 -18.06 13.58
C ILE A 113 -17.38 -17.74 13.11
N TYR A 114 -16.59 -17.06 13.94
CA TYR A 114 -15.24 -16.64 13.55
C TYR A 114 -14.16 -17.48 14.23
N HIS A 115 -13.38 -18.21 13.45
CA HIS A 115 -12.31 -19.12 13.89
C HIS A 115 -10.93 -18.42 13.99
N GLY A 116 -10.90 -17.15 14.39
CA GLY A 116 -9.67 -16.37 14.50
C GLY A 116 -9.59 -15.51 15.77
N GLY A 117 -8.36 -15.25 16.23
CA GLY A 117 -8.07 -14.42 17.40
C GLY A 117 -8.35 -15.12 18.74
N GLU A 118 -8.33 -14.36 19.83
CA GLU A 118 -8.49 -14.87 21.21
C GLU A 118 -9.89 -15.44 21.50
N ARG A 119 -10.90 -15.00 20.75
CA ARG A 119 -12.30 -15.48 20.84
C ARG A 119 -12.69 -16.31 19.62
N SER A 120 -11.81 -17.24 19.26
CA SER A 120 -12.01 -18.17 18.16
C SER A 120 -13.19 -19.11 18.45
N GLY A 121 -14.03 -19.36 17.46
CA GLY A 121 -15.19 -20.25 17.52
C GLY A 121 -16.45 -19.64 18.15
N ALA A 122 -16.41 -18.36 18.56
CA ALA A 122 -17.60 -17.68 19.06
C ALA A 122 -18.50 -17.19 17.91
N ALA A 123 -19.81 -17.37 18.07
CA ALA A 123 -20.81 -16.74 17.22
C ALA A 123 -20.82 -15.22 17.46
N ARG A 124 -20.98 -14.46 16.37
CA ARG A 124 -20.94 -13.00 16.35
C ARG A 124 -21.95 -12.48 15.34
N ASP A 125 -22.67 -11.44 15.73
CA ASP A 125 -23.45 -10.65 14.79
C ASP A 125 -22.58 -9.49 14.33
N ILE A 126 -22.41 -9.37 13.02
CA ILE A 126 -21.59 -8.32 12.42
C ILE A 126 -22.41 -7.55 11.39
N LEU A 127 -22.05 -6.29 11.19
CA LEU A 127 -22.54 -5.48 10.07
C LEU A 127 -21.40 -5.31 9.06
N PRO A 128 -21.43 -6.02 7.92
CA PRO A 128 -20.43 -5.89 6.85
C PRO A 128 -20.31 -4.45 6.34
N LEU A 129 -19.09 -3.98 6.14
CA LEU A 129 -18.83 -2.62 5.62
C LEU A 129 -18.05 -2.63 4.31
N THR A 130 -16.96 -3.40 4.25
CA THR A 130 -16.09 -3.41 3.07
C THR A 130 -15.31 -4.71 3.00
N LEU A 131 -15.27 -5.33 1.82
CA LEU A 131 -14.42 -6.48 1.52
C LEU A 131 -13.18 -6.01 0.76
N LEU A 132 -11.99 -6.34 1.28
CA LEU A 132 -10.70 -6.02 0.68
C LEU A 132 -10.23 -7.15 -0.25
N ASP A 133 -9.43 -6.82 -1.27
CA ASP A 133 -8.87 -7.76 -2.28
C ASP A 133 -8.11 -8.96 -1.69
N ASN A 134 -7.66 -8.85 -0.44
CA ASN A 134 -6.98 -9.91 0.30
C ASN A 134 -7.93 -10.79 1.12
N PHE A 135 -9.23 -10.81 0.80
CA PHE A 135 -10.25 -11.58 1.52
C PHE A 135 -10.39 -11.20 3.00
N THR A 136 -10.18 -9.91 3.31
CA THR A 136 -10.42 -9.37 4.65
C THR A 136 -11.68 -8.51 4.64
N LEU A 137 -12.65 -8.89 5.48
CA LEU A 137 -13.89 -8.14 5.70
C LEU A 137 -13.70 -7.15 6.84
N ARG A 138 -13.96 -5.87 6.60
CA ARG A 138 -14.23 -4.89 7.65
C ARG A 138 -15.71 -4.93 7.99
N ALA A 139 -16.03 -5.08 9.26
CA ALA A 139 -17.40 -5.10 9.76
C ALA A 139 -17.49 -4.51 11.17
N ALA A 140 -18.63 -3.91 11.50
CA ALA A 140 -18.92 -3.49 12.89
C ALA A 140 -19.38 -4.72 13.69
N ASP A 141 -18.74 -4.96 14.85
CA ASP A 141 -19.03 -6.10 15.73
C ASP A 141 -20.23 -5.77 16.63
N LEU A 142 -21.42 -6.25 16.25
CA LEU A 142 -22.67 -5.96 16.97
C LEU A 142 -22.76 -6.71 18.30
N SER A 143 -21.95 -7.74 18.50
CA SER A 143 -21.86 -8.49 19.76
C SER A 143 -21.17 -7.71 20.90
N SER A 144 -20.70 -6.49 20.63
CA SER A 144 -20.17 -5.56 21.63
C SER A 144 -21.02 -4.30 21.68
N PRO A 145 -21.34 -3.75 22.86
CA PRO A 145 -22.23 -2.58 23.00
C PRO A 145 -21.67 -1.29 22.37
N THR A 146 -20.36 -1.23 22.13
CA THR A 146 -19.70 -0.08 21.48
C THR A 146 -19.61 -0.23 19.96
N HIS A 147 -20.06 -1.37 19.41
CA HIS A 147 -20.05 -1.69 17.98
C HIS A 147 -18.73 -1.36 17.25
N PRO A 148 -17.57 -1.80 17.77
CA PRO A 148 -16.27 -1.45 17.19
C PRO A 148 -16.12 -2.06 15.80
N VAL A 149 -15.52 -1.30 14.88
CA VAL A 149 -15.15 -1.82 13.55
C VAL A 149 -13.94 -2.74 13.67
N LYS A 150 -14.09 -3.99 13.24
CA LYS A 150 -13.06 -5.03 13.27
C LYS A 150 -12.83 -5.61 11.88
N THR A 151 -11.70 -6.30 11.74
CA THR A 151 -11.31 -7.02 10.53
C THR A 151 -11.44 -8.51 10.74
N PHE A 152 -12.09 -9.19 9.81
CA PHE A 152 -12.32 -10.64 9.81
C PHE A 152 -11.75 -11.24 8.53
N SER A 153 -10.89 -12.25 8.65
CA SER A 153 -10.43 -13.00 7.48
C SER A 153 -11.52 -13.96 7.02
N LEU A 154 -11.94 -13.88 5.76
CA LEU A 154 -13.00 -14.72 5.19
C LEU A 154 -12.67 -16.22 5.28
N GLU A 155 -11.39 -16.59 5.22
CA GLU A 155 -10.93 -17.99 5.39
C GLU A 155 -11.30 -18.58 6.77
N LYS A 156 -11.58 -17.71 7.75
CA LYS A 156 -11.91 -18.08 9.14
C LYS A 156 -13.36 -17.79 9.48
N ILE A 157 -14.16 -17.31 8.53
CA ILE A 157 -15.58 -17.09 8.71
C ILE A 157 -16.33 -18.36 8.34
N GLU A 158 -17.26 -18.74 9.20
CA GLU A 158 -18.25 -19.76 8.94
C GLU A 158 -19.64 -19.16 9.11
N ILE A 159 -20.51 -19.39 8.12
CA ILE A 159 -21.93 -19.04 8.20
C ILE A 159 -22.71 -20.34 8.07
N PRO A 160 -23.58 -20.70 9.04
CA PRO A 160 -24.39 -21.91 8.95
C PRO A 160 -25.18 -21.97 7.63
N GLY A 161 -25.04 -23.06 6.87
CA GLY A 161 -25.75 -23.26 5.61
C GLY A 161 -25.08 -22.68 4.36
N VAL A 162 -23.94 -21.98 4.49
CA VAL A 162 -23.19 -21.42 3.36
C VAL A 162 -21.87 -22.17 3.18
N ALA A 163 -21.51 -22.48 1.93
CA ALA A 163 -20.24 -23.12 1.62
C ALA A 163 -19.07 -22.25 2.11
N ARG A 164 -18.11 -22.86 2.81
CA ARG A 164 -16.90 -22.15 3.25
C ARG A 164 -15.95 -21.96 2.08
N LEU A 165 -15.22 -20.85 2.10
CA LEU A 165 -14.13 -20.63 1.17
C LEU A 165 -13.06 -21.72 1.33
N PRO A 166 -12.51 -22.25 0.23
CA PRO A 166 -11.36 -23.14 0.30
C PRO A 166 -10.18 -22.39 0.92
N SER A 167 -9.26 -23.13 1.54
CA SER A 167 -8.00 -22.54 2.03
C SER A 167 -7.27 -21.89 0.87
N LEU A 168 -7.33 -20.55 0.83
CA LEU A 168 -6.64 -19.80 -0.19
C LEU A 168 -5.15 -20.05 -0.04
N PRO A 169 -4.41 -20.25 -1.14
CA PRO A 169 -2.97 -20.35 -1.07
C PRO A 169 -2.48 -19.06 -0.43
N ARG A 170 -2.09 -19.14 0.84
CA ARG A 170 -1.35 -18.07 1.49
C ARG A 170 -0.09 -17.92 0.65
N LYS A 171 -0.09 -16.92 -0.25
CA LYS A 171 1.08 -16.07 -0.29
C LYS A 171 1.16 -15.58 1.14
N ARG A 172 1.98 -16.27 1.94
CA ARG A 172 2.81 -15.56 2.88
C ARG A 172 3.30 -14.42 2.00
N ASN A 173 2.74 -13.23 2.18
CA ASN A 173 3.62 -12.11 2.28
C ASN A 173 4.56 -12.57 3.39
N GLU A 174 5.61 -13.32 3.03
CA GLU A 174 6.93 -12.88 3.40
C GLU A 174 6.78 -11.39 3.19
N SER A 175 6.65 -10.66 4.29
CA SER A 175 7.11 -9.29 4.27
C SER A 175 8.39 -9.44 3.50
N LYS A 176 8.41 -8.99 2.23
CA LYS A 176 9.67 -8.88 1.53
C LYS A 176 10.40 -8.02 2.53
N LYS A 177 11.28 -8.61 3.32
CA LYS A 177 12.25 -7.87 4.09
C LYS A 177 12.89 -7.14 2.95
N LYS A 178 12.46 -5.90 2.72
CA LYS A 178 13.06 -5.06 1.70
C LYS A 178 14.52 -5.14 2.14
N GLN A 179 15.30 -5.85 1.33
CA GLN A 179 16.66 -6.19 1.73
C GLN A 179 17.41 -4.91 1.46
N TYR A 180 17.30 -4.01 2.42
CA TYR A 180 17.96 -2.72 2.38
C TYR A 180 19.44 -2.98 2.61
N SER A 181 20.28 -2.25 1.89
CA SER A 181 21.70 -2.14 2.19
C SER A 181 21.83 -1.48 3.56
N VAL A 182 21.81 -2.28 4.62
CA VAL A 182 22.10 -1.83 5.98
C VAL A 182 23.58 -1.41 6.02
N GLY A 183 23.87 -0.26 6.61
CA GLY A 183 25.21 0.30 6.73
C GLY A 183 25.56 1.36 5.67
N LEU A 184 24.55 2.00 5.05
CA LEU A 184 24.80 3.15 4.17
C LEU A 184 25.14 4.40 4.99
N TYR A 185 24.49 4.57 6.14
CA TYR A 185 24.74 5.66 7.08
C TYR A 185 25.26 5.12 8.41
N LYS A 186 26.36 5.68 8.91
CA LYS A 186 26.97 5.34 10.19
C LYS A 186 26.38 6.13 11.35
N ASN A 187 25.93 7.36 11.08
CA ASN A 187 25.38 8.27 12.08
C ASN A 187 24.36 9.22 11.43
N ILE A 188 23.62 9.97 12.26
CA ILE A 188 22.59 10.90 11.79
C ILE A 188 23.20 12.07 11.00
N GLU A 189 24.46 12.43 11.24
CA GLU A 189 25.16 13.46 10.48
C GLU A 189 25.34 13.07 9.01
N GLU A 190 25.70 11.82 8.71
CA GLU A 190 25.77 11.31 7.33
C GLU A 190 24.39 11.36 6.65
N VAL A 191 23.30 11.12 7.39
CA VAL A 191 21.93 11.28 6.88
C VAL A 191 21.64 12.75 6.57
N HIS A 192 22.02 13.67 7.45
CA HIS A 192 21.89 15.10 7.21
C HIS A 192 22.65 15.52 5.94
N LEU A 193 23.93 15.16 5.83
CA LEU A 193 24.76 15.49 4.67
C LEU A 193 24.21 14.91 3.35
N ALA A 194 23.65 13.70 3.39
CA ALA A 194 23.10 13.06 2.21
C ALA A 194 21.82 13.74 1.69
N PHE A 195 21.01 14.33 2.57
CA PHE A 195 19.67 14.80 2.22
C PHE A 195 19.42 16.30 2.44
N ALA A 196 20.35 17.04 3.05
CA ALA A 196 20.19 18.47 3.36
C ALA A 196 19.79 19.28 2.13
N ASP A 197 20.54 19.17 1.03
CA ASP A 197 20.26 19.91 -0.21
C ASP A 197 18.90 19.55 -0.80
N THR A 198 18.51 18.27 -0.71
CA THR A 198 17.23 17.80 -1.23
C THR A 198 16.07 18.35 -0.40
N LEU A 199 16.20 18.30 0.94
CA LEU A 199 15.19 18.81 1.87
C LEU A 199 15.07 20.34 1.77
N HIS A 200 16.18 21.07 1.71
CA HIS A 200 16.15 22.52 1.45
C HIS A 200 15.52 22.83 0.08
N GLY A 201 15.81 22.02 -0.95
CA GLY A 201 15.19 22.13 -2.28
C GLY A 201 13.67 21.91 -2.29
N MET A 202 13.14 21.13 -1.33
CA MET A 202 11.70 20.97 -1.11
C MET A 202 11.06 22.09 -0.29
N GLY A 203 11.84 23.11 0.11
CA GLY A 203 11.34 24.21 0.93
C GLY A 203 11.31 23.92 2.43
N TRP A 204 12.01 22.88 2.90
CA TRP A 204 12.13 22.58 4.32
C TRP A 204 13.26 23.35 4.99
N HIS A 205 13.08 23.72 6.26
CA HIS A 205 14.20 24.07 7.13
C HIS A 205 14.71 22.83 7.85
N VAL A 206 16.00 22.55 7.73
CA VAL A 206 16.64 21.39 8.36
C VAL A 206 17.45 21.84 9.57
N ALA A 207 17.19 21.24 10.73
CA ALA A 207 17.90 21.53 11.98
C ALA A 207 18.54 20.26 12.56
N THR A 208 19.78 20.37 13.01
CA THR A 208 20.52 19.28 13.66
C THR A 208 20.81 19.62 15.11
N TYR A 209 20.77 18.62 15.98
CA TYR A 209 21.13 18.75 17.38
C TYR A 209 22.23 17.73 17.73
N GLN A 210 23.11 18.16 18.62
CA GLN A 210 24.21 17.36 19.14
C GLN A 210 23.92 16.94 20.58
N ASP A 211 24.43 15.78 20.97
CA ASP A 211 24.46 15.34 22.36
C ASP A 211 25.62 15.95 23.15
N ASP A 212 25.74 15.59 24.43
CA ASP A 212 26.80 16.04 25.33
C ASP A 212 28.20 15.59 24.87
N ALA A 213 28.29 14.60 23.98
CA ALA A 213 29.54 14.14 23.37
C ALA A 213 29.86 14.85 22.04
N GLY A 214 29.02 15.81 21.62
CA GLY A 214 29.16 16.55 20.37
C GLY A 214 28.73 15.78 19.12
N LEU A 215 28.12 14.60 19.28
CA LEU A 215 27.66 13.77 18.16
C LEU A 215 26.24 14.19 17.77
N CYS A 216 25.96 14.27 16.47
CA CYS A 216 24.62 14.54 16.00
C CYS A 216 23.67 13.41 16.39
N ASN A 217 22.75 13.70 17.32
CA ASN A 217 21.79 12.73 17.85
C ASN A 217 20.37 12.96 17.34
N ARG A 218 20.10 14.10 16.67
CA ARG A 218 18.78 14.42 16.16
C ARG A 218 18.83 15.32 14.93
N LEU A 219 17.96 15.00 13.98
CA LEU A 219 17.71 15.72 12.73
C LEU A 219 16.21 16.03 12.62
N ASP A 220 15.89 17.29 12.42
CA ASP A 220 14.54 17.81 12.34
C ASP A 220 14.30 18.49 10.99
N VAL A 221 13.09 18.29 10.44
CA VAL A 221 12.56 18.99 9.28
C VAL A 221 11.39 19.86 9.75
N CYS A 222 11.47 21.16 9.49
CA CYS A 222 10.49 22.16 9.91
C CYS A 222 9.91 22.92 8.71
N ASP A 223 8.59 23.15 8.74
CA ASP A 223 7.87 24.10 7.89
C ASP A 223 8.18 25.55 8.29
N PHE A 224 7.77 26.49 7.45
CA PHE A 224 7.83 27.93 7.74
C PHE A 224 6.46 28.47 8.16
N PHE A 225 6.46 29.47 9.04
CA PHE A 225 5.29 30.32 9.28
C PHE A 225 5.08 31.27 8.09
N LYS A 226 3.88 31.85 7.97
CA LYS A 226 3.56 32.89 6.97
C LYS A 226 4.49 34.11 7.01
N ASN A 227 5.21 34.32 8.11
CA ASN A 227 6.19 35.39 8.29
C ASN A 227 7.62 34.99 7.88
N GLY A 228 7.82 33.82 7.27
CA GLY A 228 9.11 33.30 6.80
C GLY A 228 10.02 32.73 7.88
N LYS A 229 9.58 32.68 9.15
CA LYS A 229 10.37 32.06 10.23
C LYS A 229 10.09 30.55 10.30
N PRO A 230 11.10 29.70 10.50
CA PRO A 230 10.88 28.27 10.67
C PRO A 230 10.07 27.99 11.94
N ARG A 231 9.18 27.00 11.89
CA ARG A 231 8.43 26.57 13.06
C ARG A 231 9.34 25.84 14.04
N LYS A 232 9.06 26.02 15.34
CA LYS A 232 9.79 25.35 16.42
C LYS A 232 9.40 23.88 16.57
N THR A 233 8.16 23.55 16.27
CA THR A 233 7.71 22.17 16.21
C THR A 233 8.18 21.61 14.86
N PRO A 234 8.89 20.49 14.79
CA PRO A 234 9.21 19.86 13.52
C PRO A 234 7.98 19.20 12.90
N VAL A 235 7.98 19.04 11.58
CA VAL A 235 7.04 18.17 10.85
C VAL A 235 7.48 16.72 11.01
N VAL A 236 8.78 16.46 10.81
CA VAL A 236 9.38 15.14 11.02
C VAL A 236 10.68 15.27 11.79
N SER A 237 10.92 14.36 12.74
CA SER A 237 12.14 14.23 13.51
C SER A 237 12.72 12.83 13.38
N LEU A 238 14.03 12.73 13.20
CA LEU A 238 14.83 11.51 13.34
C LEU A 238 15.78 11.70 14.53
N SER A 239 15.76 10.80 15.50
CA SER A 239 16.61 10.89 16.70
C SER A 239 17.19 9.54 17.10
N PHE A 240 18.36 9.57 17.76
CA PHE A 240 19.00 8.41 18.37
C PHE A 240 18.76 8.44 19.88
N GLN A 241 18.19 7.36 20.42
CA GLN A 241 17.87 7.16 21.83
C GLN A 241 18.57 5.88 22.32
N PRO A 242 19.76 6.00 22.93
CA PRO A 242 20.57 4.85 23.33
C PRO A 242 19.90 3.98 24.42
N GLU A 243 18.88 4.49 25.11
CA GLU A 243 18.11 3.77 26.12
C GLU A 243 17.37 2.56 25.52
N ASN A 244 16.99 2.64 24.22
CA ASN A 244 16.34 1.55 23.51
C ASN A 244 17.36 0.66 22.80
N GLN A 245 17.88 -0.34 23.52
CA GLN A 245 18.92 -1.25 23.02
C GLN A 245 18.53 -2.06 21.77
N THR A 246 17.23 -2.25 21.52
CA THR A 246 16.75 -3.04 20.37
C THR A 246 16.41 -2.19 19.16
N ARG A 247 15.94 -0.95 19.39
CA ARG A 247 15.44 -0.04 18.35
C ARG A 247 15.77 1.42 18.69
N PRO A 248 17.07 1.78 18.67
CA PRO A 248 17.51 3.07 19.18
C PRO A 248 17.19 4.25 18.25
N PHE A 249 16.84 4.01 16.98
CA PHE A 249 16.51 5.09 16.04
C PHE A 249 15.01 5.35 16.05
N VAL A 250 14.64 6.60 16.30
CA VAL A 250 13.24 7.01 16.51
C VAL A 250 12.86 8.06 15.49
N CYS A 251 11.80 7.80 14.73
CA CYS A 251 11.19 8.74 13.82
C CYS A 251 9.82 9.18 14.36
N ARG A 252 9.61 10.50 14.45
CA ARG A 252 8.35 11.12 14.87
C ARG A 252 7.83 12.03 13.77
N CYS A 253 6.53 11.95 13.49
CA CYS A 253 5.83 12.87 12.63
C CYS A 253 4.85 13.67 13.47
N ARG A 254 4.60 14.93 13.12
CA ARG A 254 3.63 15.79 13.80
C ARG A 254 2.19 15.29 13.63
N ASP A 255 1.85 14.84 12.41
CA ASP A 255 0.47 14.49 12.03
C ASP A 255 0.11 13.03 12.31
N ILE A 256 1.08 12.22 12.73
CA ILE A 256 0.88 10.82 13.09
C ILE A 256 1.20 10.68 14.58
N GLU A 257 0.19 10.41 15.41
CA GLU A 257 0.35 10.24 16.86
C GLU A 257 1.28 9.07 17.25
N PHE A 258 1.66 8.22 16.29
CA PHE A 258 2.53 7.07 16.52
C PHE A 258 4.01 7.39 16.25
N THR A 259 4.82 7.17 17.27
CA THR A 259 6.29 7.16 17.16
C THR A 259 6.76 5.84 16.55
N SER A 260 7.52 5.89 15.46
CA SER A 260 8.10 4.70 14.83
C SER A 260 9.55 4.51 15.29
N THR A 261 9.89 3.31 15.73
CA THR A 261 11.23 2.95 16.22
C THR A 261 11.89 1.91 15.30
N TYR A 262 13.21 1.98 15.15
CA TYR A 262 13.97 1.15 14.20
C TYR A 262 15.27 0.66 14.80
N ALA A 263 15.64 -0.58 14.45
CA ALA A 263 16.92 -1.18 14.84
C ALA A 263 18.11 -0.65 14.02
N HIS A 264 17.86 -0.18 12.79
CA HIS A 264 18.89 0.28 11.86
C HIS A 264 18.59 1.70 11.40
N LEU A 265 19.64 2.52 11.32
CA LEU A 265 19.55 3.92 10.92
C LEU A 265 19.02 4.07 9.50
N ASP A 266 19.43 3.22 8.56
CA ASP A 266 19.02 3.31 7.15
C ASP A 266 17.48 3.22 7.01
N ASN A 267 16.85 2.33 7.78
CA ASN A 267 15.39 2.18 7.78
C ASN A 267 14.69 3.39 8.40
N ALA A 268 15.29 3.97 9.44
CA ALA A 268 14.76 5.16 10.08
C ALA A 268 14.89 6.39 9.17
N ALA A 269 16.01 6.51 8.45
CA ALA A 269 16.27 7.55 7.47
C ALA A 269 15.33 7.45 6.26
N GLU A 270 15.09 6.24 5.72
CA GLU A 270 14.12 6.05 4.64
C GLU A 270 12.71 6.49 5.06
N MET A 271 12.26 6.12 6.27
CA MET A 271 10.97 6.56 6.78
C MET A 271 10.94 8.08 6.97
N PHE A 272 11.97 8.65 7.58
CA PHE A 272 12.09 10.09 7.81
C PHE A 272 11.94 10.88 6.50
N ILE A 273 12.66 10.49 5.45
CA ILE A 273 12.58 11.13 4.14
C ILE A 273 11.19 10.92 3.51
N SER A 274 10.63 9.71 3.60
CA SER A 274 9.29 9.43 3.06
C SER A 274 8.21 10.31 3.70
N LEU A 275 8.30 10.54 5.01
CA LEU A 275 7.38 11.43 5.73
C LEU A 275 7.59 12.90 5.36
N ALA A 276 8.84 13.33 5.16
CA ALA A 276 9.14 14.70 4.72
C ALA A 276 8.60 14.98 3.31
N TYR A 277 8.63 14.00 2.40
CA TYR A 277 7.98 14.11 1.08
C TYR A 277 6.46 14.18 1.17
N ALA A 278 5.84 13.35 2.02
CA ALA A 278 4.39 13.40 2.18
C ALA A 278 3.91 14.75 2.73
N GLY A 279 4.66 15.34 3.68
CA GLY A 279 4.32 16.64 4.25
C GLY A 279 4.53 17.83 3.30
N SER A 280 5.28 17.69 2.20
CA SER A 280 5.49 18.79 1.25
C SER A 280 4.37 18.94 0.24
N ASP A 281 3.60 17.87 0.01
CA ASP A 281 2.49 17.87 -0.96
C ASP A 281 1.22 18.52 -0.38
N ASP A 282 1.02 18.48 0.95
CA ASP A 282 -0.18 19.04 1.61
C ASP A 282 -0.26 20.58 1.53
N ASP A 283 0.86 21.29 1.36
CA ASP A 283 0.87 22.75 1.19
C ASP A 283 0.57 23.21 -0.26
N ALA A 284 0.51 22.29 -1.23
CA ALA A 284 0.23 22.62 -2.64
C ALA A 284 -1.28 22.80 -2.95
N GLU A 285 -2.19 22.37 -2.08
CA GLU A 285 -3.65 22.48 -2.31
C GLU A 285 -4.28 23.78 -1.78
N VAL A 286 -3.52 24.69 -1.14
CA VAL A 286 -4.05 25.98 -0.65
C VAL A 286 -3.49 27.15 -1.48
N SER A 287 -3.67 27.09 -2.80
CA SER A 287 -3.57 28.25 -3.69
C SER A 287 -4.32 27.98 -4.99
N ASN A 288 -5.65 28.02 -4.93
CA ASN A 288 -6.54 28.40 -6.03
C ASN A 288 -7.81 29.03 -5.48
#